data_AF-A0A429V8B6-F1
#
_entry.id   AF-A0A429V8B6-F1
#
_cell.length_a   1.000
_cell.length_b   1.000
_cell.length_c   1.000
_cell.angle_alpha   90.00
_cell.angle_beta   90.00
_cell.angle_gamma   90.00
#
_symmetry.space_group_name_H-M   'P 1'
#
loop_
_entity.id
_entity.type
_entity.pdbx_description
1 polymer ?
#
loop_
_entity_poly.entity_id
_entity_poly.type
_entity_poly.pdbx_seq_one_letter_code
_entity_poly.pdbx_strand_id
1 'polypeptide(L)'
;MNEINVSDRLLSDLPPAAPLVGTETVYIEQNGNSRKVPMSEIAILALHSVLTSQLQALVDSAQMYAQQAQDAADRAQGNLGSLALTGNQLAVGVAANGTITGATDGSIISIANAPSGFTVNSAARTWAFTGNAAEGSGNLTLTETLAGKSPKNTSVAYRVRPAPSAMSLGDSTIAVYNTYGSVLRSYVDTTLAKTDLAVAGNTIAQQRAALDASSAAAGAVWLVIQVGHNDLDSTLKSTLQLITEYQSLVDAARAKMAPGAKILAAKLTPAKLRYMAAYPDGAASQQMAMDLNASIAGTPNPGFPAITGVDGRITSHYDSLNDGSGNLAAAYDSGDHIHENGDGRAIIGAAWTAALNALGVLGTAPHTTPYGPELVTNGDVSNGTTGYTAGGGTTIAAVSGQLKVVSGGDSNAATQDIFTLMQGKVYNFRATMTPSSLDRARIELLGATTATFYYANTANGVVDAQFTASGTSLRIGLEAASATAWAANGEFALFDNISVREVY
;
A
#
# COMPACT_ATOMS: atom_id res chain seq x y z
N MET A 1 -43.57 -5.26 -14.23
CA MET A 1 -42.71 -4.83 -13.10
C MET A 1 -41.98 -3.57 -13.54
N ASN A 2 -42.34 -2.43 -12.97
CA ASN A 2 -41.47 -1.28 -12.77
C ASN A 2 -41.71 -0.89 -11.31
N GLU A 3 -40.72 -1.08 -10.44
CA GLU A 3 -40.75 -0.54 -9.08
C GLU A 3 -40.71 0.98 -9.16
N ILE A 4 -41.74 1.63 -8.64
CA ILE A 4 -41.70 3.07 -8.38
C ILE A 4 -40.88 3.23 -7.10
N ASN A 5 -39.62 3.63 -7.27
CA ASN A 5 -38.75 4.03 -6.17
C ASN A 5 -39.16 5.44 -5.74
N VAL A 6 -40.17 5.55 -4.87
CA VAL A 6 -40.49 6.82 -4.20
C VAL A 6 -39.38 7.03 -3.17
N SER A 7 -38.30 7.68 -3.56
CA SER A 7 -37.21 8.00 -2.64
C SER A 7 -37.74 8.82 -1.45
N ASP A 8 -37.33 8.45 -0.22
CA ASP A 8 -37.63 9.12 1.06
C ASP A 8 -37.36 10.65 1.10
N ARG A 9 -36.72 11.18 0.06
CA ARG A 9 -36.39 12.60 -0.06
C ARG A 9 -37.57 13.55 -0.29
N LEU A 10 -38.72 13.09 -0.78
CA LEU A 10 -39.85 14.00 -1.03
C LEU A 10 -40.77 14.22 0.19
N LEU A 11 -40.60 13.47 1.27
CA LEU A 11 -41.42 13.57 2.49
C LEU A 11 -40.75 14.36 3.63
N SER A 12 -39.42 14.54 3.60
CA SER A 12 -38.67 15.27 4.63
C SER A 12 -38.66 16.80 4.45
N ASP A 13 -39.04 17.30 3.26
CA ASP A 13 -39.10 18.73 2.95
C ASP A 13 -40.51 19.34 3.09
N LEU A 14 -41.49 18.58 3.60
CA LEU A 14 -42.83 19.12 3.82
C LEU A 14 -42.86 19.97 5.10
N PRO A 15 -43.22 21.26 5.03
CA PRO A 15 -43.30 22.12 6.21
C PRO A 15 -44.34 21.58 7.20
N PRO A 16 -44.11 21.73 8.52
CA PRO A 16 -45.03 21.23 9.54
C PRO A 16 -46.39 21.94 9.42
N ALA A 17 -47.40 21.14 9.05
CA ALA A 17 -48.84 21.36 9.22
C ALA A 17 -49.35 22.80 9.00
N ALA A 18 -49.43 23.23 7.74
CA ALA A 18 -50.49 24.15 7.33
C ALA A 18 -51.75 23.34 6.98
N PRO A 19 -52.96 23.73 7.41
CA PRO A 19 -54.18 23.03 7.06
C PRO A 19 -54.44 23.19 5.55
N LEU A 20 -54.12 22.14 4.79
CA LEU A 20 -54.43 22.04 3.36
C LEU A 20 -55.94 21.86 3.20
N VAL A 21 -56.67 22.98 3.20
CA VAL A 21 -58.08 23.05 2.79
C VAL A 21 -58.09 23.52 1.33
N GLY A 22 -57.66 22.66 0.42
CA GLY A 22 -57.63 22.93 -1.02
C GLY A 22 -57.98 21.67 -1.81
N THR A 23 -58.85 21.80 -2.82
CA THR A 23 -59.31 20.74 -3.73
C THR A 23 -58.24 20.30 -4.75
N GLU A 24 -56.97 20.44 -4.40
CA GLU A 24 -55.86 20.17 -5.31
C GLU A 24 -55.74 18.66 -5.54
N THR A 25 -55.53 18.30 -6.81
CA THR A 25 -55.37 16.92 -7.26
C THR A 25 -53.99 16.80 -7.86
N VAL A 26 -53.28 15.71 -7.54
CA VAL A 26 -51.96 15.42 -8.14
C VAL A 26 -52.14 14.23 -9.06
N TYR A 27 -51.42 14.23 -10.18
CA TYR A 27 -51.40 13.09 -11.09
C TYR A 27 -50.35 12.09 -10.62
N ILE A 28 -50.78 10.85 -10.38
CA ILE A 28 -49.86 9.75 -10.11
C ILE A 28 -49.83 8.88 -11.36
N GLU A 29 -48.63 8.64 -11.88
CA GLU A 29 -48.40 7.66 -12.95
C GLU A 29 -48.01 6.32 -12.33
N GLN A 30 -48.87 5.32 -12.52
CA GLN A 30 -48.58 3.96 -12.10
C GLN A 30 -48.87 3.01 -13.26
N ASN A 31 -47.86 2.25 -13.69
CA ASN A 31 -47.93 1.32 -14.82
C ASN A 31 -48.40 1.96 -16.14
N GLY A 32 -47.95 3.18 -16.45
CA GLY A 32 -48.25 3.86 -17.71
C GLY A 32 -49.64 4.50 -17.80
N ASN A 33 -50.42 4.48 -16.71
CA ASN A 33 -51.69 5.18 -16.61
C ASN A 33 -51.59 6.34 -15.61
N SER A 34 -51.91 7.54 -16.08
CA SER A 34 -52.04 8.76 -15.29
C SER A 34 -53.42 8.81 -14.64
N ARG A 35 -53.51 8.69 -13.31
CA ARG A 35 -54.76 8.89 -12.56
C ARG A 35 -54.68 10.17 -11.74
N LYS A 36 -55.75 10.96 -11.79
CA LYS A 36 -55.92 12.16 -10.98
C LYS A 36 -56.36 11.74 -9.58
N VAL A 37 -55.53 12.00 -8.58
CA VAL A 37 -55.77 11.56 -7.20
C VAL A 37 -55.93 12.81 -6.32
N PRO A 38 -57.05 12.97 -5.61
CA PRO A 38 -57.21 14.09 -4.68
C PRO A 38 -56.14 14.00 -3.59
N MET A 39 -55.62 15.14 -3.16
CA MET A 39 -54.58 15.22 -2.12
C MET A 39 -54.97 14.48 -0.83
N SER A 40 -56.26 14.37 -0.52
CA SER A 40 -56.77 13.55 0.59
C SER A 40 -56.50 12.05 0.43
N GLU A 41 -56.57 11.51 -0.79
CA GLU A 41 -56.27 10.10 -1.09
C GLU A 41 -54.75 9.86 -1.08
N ILE A 42 -53.93 10.87 -1.42
CA ILE A 42 -52.46 10.81 -1.27
C ILE A 42 -52.05 10.81 0.20
N ALA A 43 -52.68 11.65 1.04
CA ALA A 43 -52.45 11.66 2.48
C ALA A 43 -52.80 10.30 3.11
N ILE A 44 -53.87 9.65 2.63
CA ILE A 44 -54.25 8.28 3.06
C ILE A 44 -53.21 7.26 2.63
N LEU A 45 -52.67 7.33 1.41
CA LEU A 45 -51.64 6.40 0.92
C LEU A 45 -50.30 6.59 1.65
N ALA A 46 -49.90 7.83 1.92
CA ALA A 46 -48.71 8.13 2.71
C ALA A 46 -48.86 7.63 4.16
N LEU A 47 -50.02 7.89 4.77
CA LEU A 47 -50.35 7.37 6.12
C LEU A 47 -50.38 5.84 6.13
N HIS A 48 -50.89 5.20 5.08
CA HIS A 48 -50.91 3.73 4.94
C HIS A 48 -49.50 3.15 4.80
N SER A 49 -48.62 3.79 4.04
CA SER A 49 -47.21 3.39 3.91
C SER A 49 -46.47 3.48 5.24
N VAL A 50 -46.62 4.62 5.94
CA VAL A 50 -46.03 4.83 7.26
C VAL A 50 -46.56 3.81 8.27
N LEU A 51 -47.89 3.60 8.34
CA LEU A 51 -48.51 2.62 9.23
C LEU A 51 -48.08 1.18 8.90
N THR A 52 -47.94 0.83 7.62
CA THR A 52 -47.46 -0.49 7.21
C THR A 52 -46.01 -0.71 7.62
N SER A 53 -45.14 0.30 7.43
CA SER A 53 -43.74 0.22 7.86
C SER A 53 -43.60 0.13 9.38
N GLN A 54 -44.41 0.89 10.13
CA GLN A 54 -44.44 0.85 11.59
C GLN A 54 -45.00 -0.48 12.10
N LEU A 55 -46.04 -1.02 11.46
CA LEU A 55 -46.61 -2.32 11.79
C LEU A 55 -45.60 -3.44 11.51
N GLN A 56 -44.87 -3.39 10.39
CA GLN A 56 -43.82 -4.36 10.09
C GLN A 56 -42.69 -4.29 11.12
N ALA A 57 -42.23 -3.09 11.49
CA ALA A 57 -41.24 -2.91 12.54
C ALA A 57 -41.74 -3.44 13.91
N LEU A 58 -43.04 -3.29 14.20
CA LEU A 58 -43.66 -3.84 15.42
C LEU A 58 -43.73 -5.37 15.38
N VAL A 59 -44.04 -5.95 14.22
CA VAL A 59 -44.05 -7.41 13.99
C VAL A 59 -42.65 -7.98 14.12
N ASP A 60 -41.64 -7.35 13.51
CA ASP A 60 -40.24 -7.77 13.60
C ASP A 60 -39.74 -7.67 15.06
N SER A 61 -40.12 -6.61 15.77
CA SER A 61 -39.82 -6.45 17.20
C SER A 61 -40.51 -7.54 18.03
N ALA A 62 -41.78 -7.85 17.77
CA ALA A 62 -42.52 -8.89 18.47
C ALA A 62 -41.93 -10.29 18.20
N GLN A 63 -41.49 -10.57 16.97
CA GLN A 63 -40.79 -11.82 16.62
C GLN A 63 -39.45 -11.92 17.34
N MET A 64 -38.68 -10.83 17.41
CA MET A 64 -37.44 -10.77 18.17
C MET A 64 -37.68 -11.05 19.66
N TYR A 65 -38.68 -10.41 20.27
CA TYR A 65 -39.02 -10.65 21.68
C TYR A 65 -39.54 -12.06 21.94
N ALA A 66 -40.33 -12.63 21.01
CA ALA A 66 -40.78 -14.02 21.10
C ALA A 66 -39.61 -15.01 21.02
N GLN A 67 -38.63 -14.78 20.13
CA GLN A 67 -37.42 -15.59 20.04
C GLN A 67 -36.58 -15.47 21.32
N GLN A 68 -36.38 -14.25 21.84
CA GLN A 68 -35.67 -14.04 23.11
C GLN A 68 -36.35 -14.72 24.29
N ALA A 69 -37.68 -14.69 24.35
CA ALA A 69 -38.47 -15.36 25.39
C ALA A 69 -38.39 -16.89 25.27
N GLN A 70 -38.43 -17.43 24.05
CA GLN A 70 -38.24 -18.85 23.79
C GLN A 70 -36.83 -19.30 24.17
N ASP A 71 -35.80 -18.55 23.80
CA ASP A 71 -34.41 -18.81 24.19
C ASP A 71 -34.20 -18.72 25.71
N ALA A 72 -34.93 -17.83 26.39
CA ALA A 72 -34.92 -17.74 27.85
C ALA A 72 -35.66 -18.93 28.51
N ALA A 73 -36.78 -19.37 27.93
CA ALA A 73 -37.52 -20.54 28.39
C ALA A 73 -36.74 -21.84 28.18
N ASP A 74 -36.06 -21.98 27.05
CA ASP A 74 -35.17 -23.11 26.76
C ASP A 74 -33.97 -23.13 27.70
N ARG A 75 -33.38 -21.97 28.02
CA ARG A 75 -32.37 -21.84 29.08
C ARG A 75 -32.91 -22.25 30.45
N ALA A 76 -34.14 -21.85 30.79
CA ALA A 76 -34.80 -22.22 32.04
C ALA A 76 -35.16 -23.72 32.12
N GLN A 77 -35.40 -24.38 30.99
CA GLN A 77 -35.66 -25.83 30.89
C GLN A 77 -34.37 -26.66 30.70
N GLY A 78 -33.22 -26.00 30.49
CA GLY A 78 -31.93 -26.64 30.29
C GLY A 78 -31.80 -27.33 28.92
N ASN A 79 -32.41 -26.78 27.88
CA ASN A 79 -32.14 -27.12 26.48
C ASN A 79 -30.97 -26.24 25.99
N LEU A 80 -29.94 -26.86 25.39
CA LEU A 80 -28.78 -26.14 24.88
C LEU A 80 -29.15 -25.36 23.60
N GLY A 81 -28.72 -24.10 23.49
CA GLY A 81 -28.93 -23.21 22.33
C GLY A 81 -28.08 -23.59 21.11
N SER A 82 -28.28 -22.96 19.95
CA SER A 82 -27.33 -23.11 18.82
C SER A 82 -26.17 -22.14 18.98
N LEU A 83 -24.94 -22.65 18.95
CA LEU A 83 -23.76 -21.81 19.10
C LEU A 83 -23.44 -21.08 17.79
N ALA A 84 -23.01 -19.82 17.89
CA ALA A 84 -22.51 -19.05 16.76
C ALA A 84 -21.24 -18.28 17.12
N LEU A 85 -20.46 -17.91 16.10
CA LEU A 85 -19.28 -17.06 16.23
C LEU A 85 -19.57 -15.69 15.62
N THR A 86 -19.19 -14.62 16.31
CA THR A 86 -19.08 -13.30 15.66
C THR A 86 -17.79 -13.28 14.83
N GLY A 87 -17.86 -12.90 13.54
CA GLY A 87 -16.69 -12.72 12.69
C GLY A 87 -15.99 -13.99 12.18
N ASN A 88 -16.67 -14.86 11.43
CA ASN A 88 -16.14 -16.14 10.92
C ASN A 88 -15.25 -16.05 9.66
N GLN A 89 -14.80 -14.83 9.28
CA GLN A 89 -13.84 -14.63 8.21
C GLN A 89 -12.46 -14.33 8.80
N LEU A 90 -11.58 -15.32 8.69
CA LEU A 90 -10.22 -15.29 9.21
C LEU A 90 -9.26 -14.94 8.05
N ALA A 91 -8.06 -14.43 8.36
CA ALA A 91 -7.03 -14.18 7.36
C ALA A 91 -5.66 -14.67 7.80
N VAL A 92 -4.91 -15.31 6.89
CA VAL A 92 -3.52 -15.75 7.15
C VAL A 92 -2.70 -14.54 7.61
N GLY A 93 -1.87 -14.72 8.63
CA GLY A 93 -1.00 -13.69 9.20
C GLY A 93 -1.71 -12.59 10.00
N VAL A 94 -3.05 -12.61 10.10
CA VAL A 94 -3.81 -11.60 10.84
C VAL A 94 -4.46 -12.26 12.05
N ALA A 95 -4.09 -11.79 13.24
CA ALA A 95 -4.75 -12.21 14.46
C ALA A 95 -6.20 -11.69 14.48
N ALA A 96 -7.14 -12.54 14.89
CA ALA A 96 -8.55 -12.18 15.03
C ALA A 96 -9.11 -12.74 16.34
N ASN A 97 -10.15 -12.11 16.86
CA ASN A 97 -10.89 -12.61 18.01
C ASN A 97 -12.36 -12.23 17.90
N GLY A 98 -13.18 -12.89 18.70
CA GLY A 98 -14.60 -12.60 18.77
C GLY A 98 -15.28 -13.34 19.92
N THR A 99 -16.59 -13.32 19.90
CA THR A 99 -17.47 -13.88 20.93
C THR A 99 -18.20 -15.10 20.39
N ILE A 100 -18.45 -16.05 21.29
CA ILE A 100 -19.30 -17.21 21.06
C ILE A 100 -20.66 -16.91 21.67
N THR A 101 -21.70 -16.85 20.84
CA THR A 101 -23.07 -16.53 21.26
C THR A 101 -23.92 -17.80 21.34
N GLY A 102 -25.03 -17.73 22.08
CA GLY A 102 -25.98 -18.85 22.22
C GLY A 102 -25.58 -19.92 23.24
N ALA A 103 -24.46 -19.73 23.95
CA ALA A 103 -24.05 -20.61 25.03
C ALA A 103 -24.85 -20.34 26.31
N THR A 104 -25.18 -21.40 27.01
CA THR A 104 -25.81 -21.44 28.33
C THR A 104 -24.77 -21.12 29.41
N ASP A 105 -25.15 -20.37 30.45
CA ASP A 105 -24.25 -20.11 31.57
C ASP A 105 -23.85 -21.40 32.29
N GLY A 106 -22.58 -21.50 32.66
CA GLY A 106 -22.02 -22.69 33.32
C GLY A 106 -21.74 -23.88 32.40
N SER A 107 -22.03 -23.80 31.10
CA SER A 107 -21.62 -24.83 30.13
C SER A 107 -20.13 -24.76 29.78
N ILE A 108 -19.56 -25.86 29.31
CA ILE A 108 -18.23 -25.94 28.71
C ILE A 108 -18.39 -25.99 27.19
N ILE A 109 -17.55 -25.24 26.48
CA ILE A 109 -17.51 -25.19 25.01
C ILE A 109 -16.18 -25.76 24.55
N SER A 110 -16.22 -26.80 23.73
CA SER A 110 -15.06 -27.33 23.02
C SER A 110 -15.22 -27.14 21.52
N ILE A 111 -14.10 -27.19 20.79
CA ILE A 111 -14.07 -27.05 19.35
C ILE A 111 -13.35 -28.24 18.70
N ALA A 112 -13.86 -28.68 17.56
CA ALA A 112 -13.20 -29.64 16.68
C ALA A 112 -13.10 -29.09 15.24
N ASN A 113 -12.16 -29.64 14.47
CA ASN A 113 -11.86 -29.26 13.09
C ASN A 113 -11.42 -27.80 12.91
N ALA A 114 -10.88 -27.20 13.98
CA ALA A 114 -10.40 -25.83 13.94
C ALA A 114 -9.10 -25.73 13.13
N PRO A 115 -8.92 -24.67 12.32
CA PRO A 115 -7.66 -24.44 11.64
C PRO A 115 -6.55 -24.11 12.66
N SER A 116 -5.29 -24.37 12.30
CA SER A 116 -4.13 -24.11 13.18
C SER A 116 -4.12 -22.68 13.72
N GLY A 117 -3.90 -22.53 15.03
CA GLY A 117 -3.90 -21.22 15.69
C GLY A 117 -5.28 -20.71 16.13
N PHE A 118 -6.35 -21.47 15.89
CA PHE A 118 -7.67 -21.15 16.45
C PHE A 118 -7.81 -21.74 17.86
N THR A 119 -8.30 -20.94 18.80
CA THR A 119 -8.50 -21.30 20.20
C THR A 119 -9.83 -20.79 20.72
N VAL A 120 -10.39 -21.47 21.73
CA VAL A 120 -11.63 -21.08 22.41
C VAL A 120 -11.34 -20.89 23.89
N ASN A 121 -11.76 -19.75 24.45
CA ASN A 121 -11.85 -19.55 25.88
C ASN A 121 -13.31 -19.77 26.29
N SER A 122 -13.60 -20.99 26.77
CA SER A 122 -14.95 -21.35 27.15
C SER A 122 -15.48 -20.46 28.29
N ALA A 123 -14.67 -20.18 29.33
CA ALA A 123 -15.11 -19.38 30.47
C ALA A 123 -15.50 -17.95 30.06
N ALA A 124 -14.70 -17.32 29.20
CA ALA A 124 -14.98 -15.97 28.71
C ALA A 124 -15.97 -15.92 27.53
N ARG A 125 -16.38 -17.09 26.99
CA ARG A 125 -17.20 -17.21 25.77
C ARG A 125 -16.59 -16.45 24.59
N THR A 126 -15.28 -16.54 24.44
CA THR A 126 -14.54 -15.90 23.34
C THR A 126 -13.76 -16.92 22.53
N TRP A 127 -13.39 -16.53 21.32
CA TRP A 127 -12.48 -17.26 20.46
C TRP A 127 -11.35 -16.34 20.01
N ALA A 128 -10.20 -16.93 19.69
CA ALA A 128 -9.06 -16.22 19.12
C ALA A 128 -8.40 -17.05 18.01
N PHE A 129 -7.89 -16.38 16.99
CA PHE A 129 -7.15 -16.94 15.88
C PHE A 129 -5.82 -16.20 15.75
N THR A 130 -4.70 -16.92 15.67
CA THR A 130 -3.38 -16.30 15.63
C THR A 130 -2.90 -15.91 14.22
N GLY A 131 -3.63 -16.28 13.16
CA GLY A 131 -3.19 -16.06 11.78
C GLY A 131 -2.38 -17.19 11.16
N ASN A 132 -2.02 -18.24 11.90
CA ASN A 132 -1.02 -19.22 11.46
C ASN A 132 -1.57 -20.38 10.59
N ALA A 133 -2.85 -20.34 10.22
CA ALA A 133 -3.41 -21.37 9.34
C ALA A 133 -3.09 -21.12 7.87
N ALA A 134 -3.08 -22.20 7.08
CA ALA A 134 -3.11 -22.09 5.62
C ALA A 134 -4.48 -21.56 5.14
N GLU A 135 -4.51 -21.05 3.91
CA GLU A 135 -5.77 -20.71 3.25
C GLU A 135 -6.68 -21.94 3.18
N GLY A 136 -7.98 -21.74 3.42
CA GLY A 136 -8.95 -22.82 3.34
C GLY A 136 -10.33 -22.41 3.81
N SER A 137 -11.29 -23.30 3.60
CA SER A 137 -12.64 -23.18 4.14
C SER A 137 -13.07 -24.52 4.71
N GLY A 138 -13.91 -24.49 5.74
CA GLY A 138 -14.45 -25.70 6.34
C GLY A 138 -15.54 -25.40 7.34
N ASN A 139 -15.88 -26.40 8.13
CA ASN A 139 -16.85 -26.28 9.22
C ASN A 139 -16.16 -26.56 10.56
N LEU A 140 -16.27 -25.60 11.48
CA LEU A 140 -15.96 -25.80 12.88
C LEU A 140 -17.11 -26.57 13.52
N THR A 141 -16.80 -27.53 14.39
CA THR A 141 -17.82 -28.14 15.26
C THR A 141 -17.65 -27.59 16.66
N LEU A 142 -18.59 -26.76 17.09
CA LEU A 142 -18.68 -26.27 18.46
C LEU A 142 -19.55 -27.23 19.26
N THR A 143 -19.00 -27.78 20.35
CA THR A 143 -19.74 -28.68 21.25
C THR A 143 -19.97 -27.97 22.57
N GLU A 144 -21.23 -27.77 22.93
CA GLU A 144 -21.63 -27.29 24.25
C GLU A 144 -21.95 -28.48 25.16
N THR A 145 -21.38 -28.49 26.36
CA THR A 145 -21.65 -29.49 27.41
C THR A 145 -22.08 -28.80 28.70
N LEU A 146 -23.27 -29.14 29.21
CA LEU A 146 -23.76 -28.68 30.50
C LEU A 146 -23.98 -29.89 31.41
N ALA A 147 -23.62 -29.77 32.69
CA ALA A 147 -23.76 -30.87 33.64
C ALA A 147 -25.19 -31.43 33.66
N GLY A 148 -25.32 -32.76 33.53
CA GLY A 148 -26.61 -33.45 33.49
C GLY A 148 -27.37 -33.36 32.16
N LYS A 149 -26.74 -32.84 31.08
CA LYS A 149 -27.32 -32.74 29.74
C LYS A 149 -26.45 -33.43 28.70
N SER A 150 -27.08 -33.97 27.66
CA SER A 150 -26.36 -34.49 26.49
C SER A 150 -25.65 -33.34 25.77
N PRO A 151 -24.39 -33.52 25.31
CA PRO A 151 -23.69 -32.50 24.55
C PRO A 151 -24.43 -32.12 23.27
N LYS A 152 -24.40 -30.83 22.90
CA LYS A 152 -24.97 -30.33 21.65
C LYS A 152 -23.89 -29.82 20.72
N ASN A 153 -23.93 -30.29 19.47
CA ASN A 153 -23.00 -29.87 18.43
C ASN A 153 -23.65 -28.82 17.52
N THR A 154 -22.92 -27.76 17.22
CA THR A 154 -23.28 -26.77 16.20
C THR A 154 -22.16 -26.68 15.18
N SER A 155 -22.52 -26.76 13.90
CA SER A 155 -21.58 -26.60 12.78
C SER A 155 -21.54 -25.14 12.35
N VAL A 156 -20.35 -24.52 12.37
CA VAL A 156 -20.13 -23.13 11.96
C VAL A 156 -19.15 -23.09 10.80
N ALA A 157 -19.60 -22.61 9.64
CA ALA A 157 -18.71 -22.42 8.49
C ALA A 157 -17.64 -21.36 8.79
N TYR A 158 -16.41 -21.61 8.36
CA TYR A 158 -15.31 -20.67 8.42
C TYR A 158 -14.57 -20.58 7.08
N ARG A 159 -13.91 -19.44 6.86
CA ARG A 159 -12.98 -19.25 5.75
C ARG A 159 -11.74 -18.52 6.23
N VAL A 160 -10.57 -19.11 6.02
CA VAL A 160 -9.26 -18.46 6.15
C VAL A 160 -8.88 -17.94 4.76
N ARG A 161 -8.85 -16.63 4.60
CA ARG A 161 -8.41 -15.94 3.37
C ARG A 161 -6.89 -15.74 3.40
N PRO A 162 -6.22 -15.56 2.24
CA PRO A 162 -4.84 -15.10 2.23
C PRO A 162 -4.68 -13.77 2.99
N ALA A 163 -3.47 -13.53 3.50
CA ALA A 163 -3.13 -12.24 4.08
C ALA A 163 -3.43 -11.11 3.07
N PRO A 164 -4.03 -9.99 3.51
CA PRO A 164 -4.14 -8.81 2.68
C PRO A 164 -2.77 -8.43 2.10
N SER A 165 -2.68 -8.35 0.78
CA SER A 165 -1.41 -8.11 0.10
C SER A 165 -1.45 -6.92 -0.86
N ALA A 166 -0.28 -6.36 -1.06
CA ALA A 166 0.06 -5.36 -2.06
C ALA A 166 0.69 -6.05 -3.26
N MET A 167 0.31 -5.69 -4.49
CA MET A 167 0.85 -6.31 -5.70
C MET A 167 1.37 -5.32 -6.73
N SER A 168 2.38 -5.76 -7.49
CA SER A 168 2.87 -5.09 -8.70
C SER A 168 3.02 -6.06 -9.85
N LEU A 169 2.66 -5.59 -11.05
CA LEU A 169 2.99 -6.19 -12.34
C LEU A 169 3.87 -5.21 -13.11
N GLY A 170 4.95 -5.71 -13.70
CA GLY A 170 5.87 -4.85 -14.43
C GLY A 170 7.00 -5.56 -15.15
N ASP A 171 7.76 -4.78 -15.92
CA ASP A 171 8.98 -5.22 -16.58
C ASP A 171 10.23 -4.79 -15.78
N SER A 172 11.38 -4.63 -16.43
CA SER A 172 12.65 -4.27 -15.79
C SER A 172 12.64 -2.88 -15.16
N THR A 173 11.73 -1.98 -15.57
CA THR A 173 11.57 -0.65 -14.94
C THR A 173 10.93 -0.73 -13.55
N ILE A 174 10.23 -1.82 -13.25
CA ILE A 174 9.60 -2.06 -11.95
C ILE A 174 10.31 -3.14 -11.14
N ALA A 175 10.71 -4.24 -11.79
CA ALA A 175 11.36 -5.38 -11.17
C ALA A 175 12.70 -5.00 -10.54
N VAL A 176 13.29 -5.91 -9.76
CA VAL A 176 14.70 -5.81 -9.40
C VAL A 176 15.52 -5.83 -10.69
N TYR A 177 16.35 -4.82 -10.89
CA TYR A 177 17.19 -4.71 -12.08
C TYR A 177 18.55 -4.14 -11.70
N ASN A 178 19.61 -4.86 -12.06
CA ASN A 178 20.97 -4.55 -11.65
C ASN A 178 21.08 -4.44 -10.11
N THR A 179 21.69 -3.39 -9.58
CA THR A 179 21.81 -3.12 -8.13
C THR A 179 20.58 -2.43 -7.54
N TYR A 180 19.57 -2.10 -8.36
CA TYR A 180 18.39 -1.38 -7.90
C TYR A 180 17.28 -2.35 -7.51
N GLY A 181 16.73 -2.15 -6.31
CA GLY A 181 15.58 -2.91 -5.85
C GLY A 181 14.31 -2.63 -6.67
N SER A 182 13.31 -3.49 -6.52
CA SER A 182 12.03 -3.26 -7.20
C SER A 182 11.26 -2.09 -6.60
N VAL A 183 10.43 -1.43 -7.41
CA VAL A 183 9.65 -0.25 -7.02
C VAL A 183 8.76 -0.57 -5.81
N LEU A 184 7.98 -1.66 -5.89
CA LEU A 184 7.09 -2.06 -4.80
C LEU A 184 7.85 -2.39 -3.51
N ARG A 185 8.90 -3.22 -3.59
CA ARG A 185 9.58 -3.71 -2.39
C ARG A 185 10.36 -2.60 -1.69
N SER A 186 10.99 -1.71 -2.47
CA SER A 186 12.02 -0.80 -1.94
C SER A 186 11.54 0.65 -1.81
N TYR A 187 10.51 1.06 -2.54
CA TYR A 187 10.13 2.48 -2.65
C TYR A 187 8.64 2.77 -2.37
N VAL A 188 7.82 1.75 -2.14
CA VAL A 188 6.43 1.92 -1.70
C VAL A 188 6.31 1.42 -0.27
N ASP A 189 5.92 2.29 0.65
CA ASP A 189 5.70 1.91 2.04
C ASP A 189 4.26 1.43 2.27
N THR A 190 4.11 0.27 2.90
CA THR A 190 2.81 -0.31 3.23
C THR A 190 3.00 -1.40 4.28
N THR A 191 2.02 -1.54 5.16
CA THR A 191 1.96 -2.64 6.14
C THR A 191 1.48 -3.96 5.52
N LEU A 192 1.03 -3.95 4.26
CA LEU A 192 0.55 -5.14 3.57
C LEU A 192 1.73 -6.03 3.14
N ALA A 193 1.50 -7.34 3.09
CA ALA A 193 2.46 -8.27 2.51
C ALA A 193 2.68 -7.93 1.03
N LYS A 194 3.93 -7.74 0.60
CA LYS A 194 4.25 -7.33 -0.77
C LYS A 194 4.48 -8.54 -1.67
N THR A 195 3.69 -8.69 -2.73
CA THR A 195 3.88 -9.68 -3.79
C THR A 195 4.22 -8.98 -5.09
N ASP A 196 5.51 -8.97 -5.42
CA ASP A 196 6.02 -8.39 -6.66
C ASP A 196 6.14 -9.46 -7.74
N LEU A 197 5.34 -9.33 -8.79
CA LEU A 197 5.35 -10.20 -9.97
C LEU A 197 6.10 -9.56 -11.15
N ALA A 198 6.68 -8.38 -10.98
CA ALA A 198 7.46 -7.74 -12.01
C ALA A 198 8.72 -8.57 -12.33
N VAL A 199 9.01 -8.75 -13.62
CA VAL A 199 10.15 -9.53 -14.11
C VAL A 199 10.79 -8.80 -15.27
N ALA A 200 12.11 -8.65 -15.22
CA ALA A 200 12.88 -8.02 -16.28
C ALA A 200 12.66 -8.71 -17.64
N GLY A 201 12.40 -7.91 -18.67
CA GLY A 201 12.16 -8.41 -20.04
C GLY A 201 10.75 -8.95 -20.31
N ASN A 202 9.87 -9.01 -19.31
CA ASN A 202 8.51 -9.50 -19.55
C ASN A 202 7.69 -8.53 -20.41
N THR A 203 6.88 -9.12 -21.30
CA THR A 203 5.80 -8.47 -22.04
C THR A 203 4.51 -8.42 -21.22
N ILE A 204 3.51 -7.67 -21.70
CA ILE A 204 2.14 -7.65 -21.14
C ILE A 204 1.55 -9.06 -21.08
N ALA A 205 1.71 -9.86 -22.13
CA ALA A 205 1.20 -11.23 -22.19
C ALA A 205 1.86 -12.15 -21.15
N GLN A 206 3.16 -11.99 -20.92
CA GLN A 206 3.88 -12.75 -19.89
C GLN A 206 3.48 -12.30 -18.47
N GLN A 207 3.27 -11.01 -18.24
CA GLN A 207 2.74 -10.49 -16.97
C GLN A 207 1.31 -11.00 -16.72
N ARG A 208 0.49 -11.13 -17.76
CA ARG A 208 -0.83 -11.80 -17.63
C ARG A 208 -0.69 -13.25 -17.20
N ALA A 209 0.20 -14.01 -17.82
CA ALA A 209 0.44 -15.40 -17.43
C ALA A 209 0.94 -15.52 -15.97
N ALA A 210 1.82 -14.59 -15.52
CA ALA A 210 2.28 -14.54 -14.14
C ALA A 210 1.14 -14.21 -13.16
N LEU A 211 0.27 -13.26 -13.50
CA LEU A 211 -0.93 -12.95 -12.74
C LEU A 211 -1.86 -14.17 -12.66
N ASP A 212 -2.12 -14.85 -13.78
CA ASP A 212 -2.98 -16.04 -13.86
C ASP A 212 -2.41 -17.23 -13.06
N ALA A 213 -1.09 -17.34 -12.92
CA ALA A 213 -0.42 -18.34 -12.08
C ALA A 213 -0.40 -17.98 -10.58
N SER A 214 -0.51 -16.71 -10.21
CA SER A 214 -0.38 -16.27 -8.81
C SER A 214 -1.61 -16.58 -7.97
N SER A 215 -1.45 -17.33 -6.88
CA SER A 215 -2.50 -17.52 -5.87
C SER A 215 -2.70 -16.28 -4.99
N ALA A 216 -1.67 -15.45 -4.83
CA ALA A 216 -1.71 -14.25 -3.99
C ALA A 216 -2.70 -13.19 -4.52
N ALA A 217 -2.97 -13.17 -5.84
CA ALA A 217 -3.87 -12.20 -6.46
C ALA A 217 -5.28 -12.18 -5.84
N ALA A 218 -5.79 -13.33 -5.40
CA ALA A 218 -7.11 -13.41 -4.75
C ALA A 218 -7.17 -12.69 -3.39
N GLY A 219 -6.02 -12.51 -2.72
CA GLY A 219 -5.89 -11.79 -1.44
C GLY A 219 -5.35 -10.38 -1.57
N ALA A 220 -5.09 -9.90 -2.79
CA ALA A 220 -4.55 -8.57 -3.00
C ALA A 220 -5.60 -7.49 -2.72
N VAL A 221 -5.25 -6.52 -1.89
CA VAL A 221 -6.07 -5.32 -1.61
C VAL A 221 -5.88 -4.30 -2.72
N TRP A 222 -4.68 -4.23 -3.28
CA TRP A 222 -4.40 -3.39 -4.44
C TRP A 222 -3.31 -3.96 -5.33
N LEU A 223 -3.34 -3.52 -6.59
CA LEU A 223 -2.41 -3.87 -7.65
C LEU A 223 -2.03 -2.61 -8.43
N VAL A 224 -0.73 -2.41 -8.66
CA VAL A 224 -0.23 -1.43 -9.62
C VAL A 224 0.35 -2.13 -10.85
N ILE A 225 -0.02 -1.67 -12.04
CA ILE A 225 0.42 -2.22 -13.33
C ILE A 225 1.25 -1.15 -14.07
N GLN A 226 2.53 -1.47 -14.34
CA GLN A 226 3.39 -0.70 -15.24
C GLN A 226 4.23 -1.67 -16.08
N VAL A 227 3.70 -2.08 -17.23
CA VAL A 227 4.35 -2.99 -18.17
C VAL A 227 4.03 -2.58 -19.59
N GLY A 228 5.00 -2.77 -20.49
CA GLY A 228 4.76 -2.64 -21.92
C GLY A 228 6.00 -2.24 -22.72
N HIS A 229 7.12 -1.90 -22.05
CA HIS A 229 8.35 -1.52 -22.74
C HIS A 229 8.81 -2.59 -23.73
N ASN A 230 8.67 -3.87 -23.36
CA ASN A 230 9.09 -5.00 -24.20
C ASN A 230 8.10 -5.36 -25.32
N ASP A 231 6.99 -4.64 -25.45
CA ASP A 231 5.94 -4.89 -26.45
C ASP A 231 5.94 -3.88 -27.60
N LEU A 232 6.88 -2.94 -27.60
CA LEU A 232 6.86 -1.77 -28.49
C LEU A 232 7.46 -2.01 -29.88
N ASP A 233 7.78 -3.25 -30.26
CA ASP A 233 8.21 -3.55 -31.63
C ASP A 233 7.01 -3.46 -32.59
N SER A 234 6.97 -2.37 -33.35
CA SER A 234 5.91 -2.05 -34.32
C SER A 234 5.84 -3.03 -35.49
N THR A 235 6.89 -3.83 -35.71
CA THR A 235 6.91 -4.87 -36.74
C THR A 235 6.22 -6.15 -36.29
N LEU A 236 6.04 -6.34 -34.97
CA LEU A 236 5.44 -7.52 -34.38
C LEU A 236 3.97 -7.33 -34.00
N LYS A 237 3.57 -6.12 -33.62
CA LYS A 237 2.17 -5.80 -33.27
C LYS A 237 1.81 -4.35 -33.55
N SER A 238 0.54 -4.11 -33.86
CA SER A 238 -0.03 -2.77 -33.98
C SER A 238 -0.30 -2.12 -32.61
N THR A 239 -0.37 -0.79 -32.56
CA THR A 239 -0.77 -0.04 -31.35
C THR A 239 -2.11 -0.51 -30.77
N LEU A 240 -3.09 -0.81 -31.62
CA LEU A 240 -4.40 -1.28 -31.15
C LEU A 240 -4.32 -2.66 -30.50
N GLN A 241 -3.49 -3.58 -31.04
CA GLN A 241 -3.25 -4.89 -30.42
C GLN A 241 -2.57 -4.72 -29.06
N LEU A 242 -1.54 -3.87 -28.96
CA LEU A 242 -0.86 -3.55 -27.71
C LEU A 242 -1.85 -3.05 -26.63
N ILE A 243 -2.69 -2.07 -26.97
CA ILE A 243 -3.68 -1.51 -26.05
C ILE A 243 -4.74 -2.56 -25.66
N THR A 244 -5.14 -3.40 -26.61
CA THR A 244 -6.09 -4.50 -26.35
C THR A 244 -5.51 -5.54 -25.39
N GLU A 245 -4.23 -5.89 -25.55
CA GLU A 245 -3.53 -6.79 -24.62
C GLU A 245 -3.42 -6.17 -23.21
N TYR A 246 -3.12 -4.87 -23.11
CA TYR A 246 -3.09 -4.17 -21.83
C TYR A 246 -4.48 -4.15 -21.16
N GLN A 247 -5.54 -3.86 -21.93
CA GLN A 247 -6.92 -3.93 -21.42
C GLN A 247 -7.25 -5.34 -20.93
N SER A 248 -6.87 -6.39 -21.68
CA SER A 248 -7.09 -7.78 -21.27
C SER A 248 -6.36 -8.13 -19.97
N LEU A 249 -5.17 -7.56 -19.71
CA LEU A 249 -4.47 -7.71 -18.44
C LEU A 249 -5.24 -7.08 -17.27
N VAL A 250 -5.79 -5.87 -17.46
CA VAL A 250 -6.63 -5.20 -16.47
C VAL A 250 -7.90 -6.00 -16.17
N ASP A 251 -8.56 -6.52 -17.21
CA ASP A 251 -9.78 -7.33 -17.06
C ASP A 251 -9.49 -8.63 -16.31
N ALA A 252 -8.37 -9.30 -16.61
CA ALA A 252 -7.92 -10.49 -15.90
C ALA A 252 -7.64 -10.19 -14.42
N ALA A 253 -6.99 -9.07 -14.11
CA ALA A 253 -6.75 -8.64 -12.73
C ALA A 253 -8.07 -8.39 -11.99
N ARG A 254 -9.03 -7.68 -12.62
CA ARG A 254 -10.33 -7.41 -12.02
C ARG A 254 -11.12 -8.68 -11.73
N ALA A 255 -11.05 -9.67 -12.62
CA ALA A 255 -11.71 -10.96 -12.44
C ALA A 255 -11.07 -11.81 -11.33
N LYS A 256 -9.75 -11.70 -11.15
CA LYS A 256 -8.98 -12.54 -10.23
C LYS A 256 -8.90 -12.00 -8.81
N MET A 257 -8.83 -10.68 -8.65
CA MET A 257 -8.71 -10.03 -7.34
C MET A 257 -10.04 -10.02 -6.58
N ALA A 258 -9.96 -9.85 -5.25
CA ALA A 258 -11.15 -9.76 -4.41
C ALA A 258 -12.05 -8.57 -4.81
N PRO A 259 -13.39 -8.69 -4.70
CA PRO A 259 -14.29 -7.56 -4.88
C PRO A 259 -13.90 -6.38 -3.99
N GLY A 260 -13.80 -5.19 -4.58
CA GLY A 260 -13.39 -3.96 -3.87
C GLY A 260 -11.88 -3.69 -3.87
N ALA A 261 -11.04 -4.65 -4.30
CA ALA A 261 -9.60 -4.41 -4.47
C ALA A 261 -9.33 -3.30 -5.50
N LYS A 262 -8.25 -2.54 -5.32
CA LYS A 262 -7.92 -1.40 -6.18
C LYS A 262 -6.91 -1.76 -7.25
N ILE A 263 -7.20 -1.39 -8.50
CA ILE A 263 -6.29 -1.60 -9.62
C ILE A 263 -5.87 -0.23 -10.17
N LEU A 264 -4.57 0.04 -10.18
CA LEU A 264 -4.02 1.26 -10.73
C LEU A 264 -3.18 0.94 -11.96
N ALA A 265 -3.34 1.74 -13.01
CA ALA A 265 -2.47 1.68 -14.18
C ALA A 265 -1.51 2.88 -14.16
N ALA A 266 -0.23 2.63 -14.38
CA ALA A 266 0.82 3.63 -14.41
C ALA A 266 1.40 3.75 -15.82
N LYS A 267 1.72 4.99 -16.24
CA LYS A 267 2.42 5.23 -17.51
C LYS A 267 3.77 4.51 -17.54
N LEU A 268 4.14 4.00 -18.72
CA LEU A 268 5.52 3.63 -19.02
C LEU A 268 6.42 4.85 -18.88
N THR A 269 7.61 4.69 -18.33
CA THR A 269 8.59 5.75 -18.20
C THR A 269 9.10 6.25 -19.57
N PRO A 270 9.59 7.51 -19.66
CA PRO A 270 10.14 8.04 -20.90
C PRO A 270 11.37 7.23 -21.34
N ALA A 271 11.41 6.75 -22.58
CA ALA A 271 12.52 5.93 -23.09
C ALA A 271 12.71 6.06 -24.62
N LYS A 272 12.40 7.23 -25.19
CA LYS A 272 12.47 7.46 -26.65
C LYS A 272 13.80 7.03 -27.28
N LEU A 273 14.93 7.47 -26.72
CA LEU A 273 16.27 7.11 -27.24
C LEU A 273 16.48 5.59 -27.29
N ARG A 274 16.00 4.85 -26.28
CA ARG A 274 16.06 3.38 -26.30
C ARG A 274 15.25 2.81 -27.46
N TYR A 275 14.04 3.30 -27.69
CA TYR A 275 13.20 2.80 -28.78
C TYR A 275 13.83 3.06 -30.16
N MET A 276 14.43 4.24 -30.36
CA MET A 276 15.18 4.56 -31.60
C MET A 276 16.34 3.60 -31.85
N ALA A 277 17.02 3.15 -30.80
CA ALA A 277 18.19 2.31 -30.91
C ALA A 277 17.85 0.80 -30.99
N ALA A 278 16.79 0.37 -30.31
CA ALA A 278 16.50 -1.05 -30.11
C ALA A 278 15.54 -1.66 -31.14
N TYR A 279 14.68 -0.86 -31.78
CA TYR A 279 13.65 -1.35 -32.69
C TYR A 279 13.90 -0.97 -34.15
N PRO A 280 13.52 -1.82 -35.13
CA PRO A 280 13.72 -1.55 -36.55
C PRO A 280 13.05 -0.25 -37.04
N ASP A 281 11.88 0.07 -36.49
CA ASP A 281 11.19 1.35 -36.70
C ASP A 281 10.94 2.04 -35.35
N GLY A 282 12.03 2.59 -34.79
CA GLY A 282 11.99 3.24 -33.49
C GLY A 282 11.02 4.41 -33.41
N ALA A 283 10.76 5.14 -34.51
CA ALA A 283 9.78 6.22 -34.57
C ALA A 283 8.36 5.70 -34.34
N ALA A 284 7.98 4.62 -35.02
CA ALA A 284 6.71 3.96 -34.78
C ALA A 284 6.62 3.36 -33.36
N SER A 285 7.70 2.74 -32.86
CA SER A 285 7.76 2.23 -31.48
C SER A 285 7.58 3.33 -30.42
N GLN A 286 8.17 4.50 -30.63
CA GLN A 286 7.95 5.65 -29.75
C GLN A 286 6.50 6.12 -29.80
N GLN A 287 5.90 6.20 -30.99
CA GLN A 287 4.50 6.59 -31.13
C GLN A 287 3.57 5.58 -30.42
N MET A 288 3.85 4.28 -30.54
CA MET A 288 3.13 3.23 -29.79
C MET A 288 3.20 3.44 -28.27
N ALA A 289 4.37 3.79 -27.74
CA ALA A 289 4.53 4.06 -26.31
C ALA A 289 3.72 5.29 -25.86
N MET A 290 3.71 6.35 -26.68
CA MET A 290 2.93 7.56 -26.41
C MET A 290 1.42 7.28 -26.45
N ASP A 291 0.96 6.50 -27.42
CA ASP A 291 -0.45 6.13 -27.56
C ASP A 291 -0.91 5.24 -26.39
N LEU A 292 -0.11 4.24 -25.99
CA LEU A 292 -0.39 3.42 -24.80
C LEU A 292 -0.44 4.28 -23.54
N ASN A 293 0.51 5.19 -23.34
CA ASN A 293 0.52 6.11 -22.20
C ASN A 293 -0.70 7.04 -22.18
N ALA A 294 -1.18 7.48 -23.35
CA ALA A 294 -2.39 8.27 -23.49
C ALA A 294 -3.65 7.45 -23.09
N SER A 295 -3.73 6.19 -23.53
CA SER A 295 -4.79 5.27 -23.12
C SER A 295 -4.76 4.94 -21.62
N ILE A 296 -3.58 4.75 -21.04
CA ILE A 296 -3.39 4.55 -19.59
C ILE A 296 -3.79 5.81 -18.80
N ALA A 297 -3.51 7.00 -19.31
CA ALA A 297 -3.91 8.27 -18.69
C ALA A 297 -5.42 8.56 -18.79
N GLY A 298 -6.17 7.79 -19.60
CA GLY A 298 -7.59 8.04 -19.85
C GLY A 298 -7.85 9.16 -20.86
N THR A 299 -6.82 9.62 -21.56
CA THR A 299 -6.89 10.66 -22.59
C THR A 299 -6.33 10.12 -23.92
N PRO A 300 -6.94 9.08 -24.51
CA PRO A 300 -6.37 8.39 -25.66
C PRO A 300 -6.32 9.29 -26.91
N ASN A 301 -5.36 9.03 -27.78
CA ASN A 301 -5.31 9.65 -29.10
C ASN A 301 -6.45 9.12 -30.00
N PRO A 302 -6.88 9.89 -31.03
CA PRO A 302 -7.93 9.45 -31.94
C PRO A 302 -7.66 8.07 -32.55
N GLY A 303 -8.66 7.19 -32.49
CA GLY A 303 -8.55 5.82 -33.00
C GLY A 303 -8.19 4.76 -31.96
N PHE A 304 -7.89 5.14 -30.71
CA PHE A 304 -7.57 4.21 -29.63
C PHE A 304 -8.52 4.34 -28.43
N PRO A 305 -8.84 3.24 -27.74
CA PRO A 305 -9.66 3.29 -26.53
C PRO A 305 -8.83 3.70 -25.30
N ALA A 306 -9.48 4.32 -24.32
CA ALA A 306 -8.92 4.46 -22.98
C ALA A 306 -8.89 3.11 -22.27
N ILE A 307 -7.89 2.87 -21.42
CA ILE A 307 -7.90 1.71 -20.53
C ILE A 307 -9.00 1.91 -19.49
N THR A 308 -9.93 0.97 -19.36
CA THR A 308 -11.07 0.99 -18.43
C THR A 308 -10.91 -0.05 -17.32
N GLY A 309 -11.79 -0.03 -16.30
CA GLY A 309 -11.76 -1.02 -15.22
C GLY A 309 -10.68 -0.79 -14.15
N VAL A 310 -9.98 0.34 -14.19
CA VAL A 310 -9.01 0.78 -13.17
C VAL A 310 -9.65 1.75 -12.17
N ASP A 311 -9.20 1.72 -10.92
CA ASP A 311 -9.62 2.64 -9.84
C ASP A 311 -8.77 3.91 -9.80
N GLY A 312 -7.55 3.86 -10.35
CA GLY A 312 -6.61 4.98 -10.32
C GLY A 312 -5.65 4.96 -11.52
N ARG A 313 -5.09 6.12 -11.83
CA ARG A 313 -4.12 6.31 -12.91
C ARG A 313 -2.93 7.06 -12.36
N ILE A 314 -1.72 6.54 -12.60
CA ILE A 314 -0.48 7.12 -12.09
C ILE A 314 0.28 7.71 -13.27
N THR A 315 0.29 9.04 -13.35
CA THR A 315 0.89 9.78 -14.47
C THR A 315 2.01 10.72 -14.05
N SER A 316 2.11 11.07 -12.76
CA SER A 316 2.98 12.13 -12.25
C SER A 316 4.47 11.80 -12.31
N HIS A 317 4.86 10.52 -12.25
CA HIS A 317 6.25 10.11 -12.40
C HIS A 317 6.76 10.31 -13.83
N TYR A 318 5.90 10.16 -14.84
CA TYR A 318 6.30 10.32 -16.24
C TYR A 318 6.89 11.71 -16.49
N ASP A 319 6.17 12.76 -16.09
CA ASP A 319 6.60 14.14 -16.35
C ASP A 319 7.85 14.49 -15.55
N SER A 320 7.99 13.94 -14.33
CA SER A 320 9.16 14.15 -13.47
C SER A 320 10.43 13.49 -14.01
N LEU A 321 10.29 12.37 -14.73
CA LEU A 321 11.39 11.60 -15.30
C LEU A 321 11.75 12.02 -16.74
N ASN A 322 10.95 12.88 -17.36
CA ASN A 322 11.10 13.24 -18.77
C ASN A 322 12.06 14.43 -18.94
N ASP A 323 12.99 14.33 -19.88
CA ASP A 323 13.90 15.42 -20.27
C ASP A 323 13.24 16.53 -21.13
N GLY A 324 11.93 16.45 -21.34
CA GLY A 324 11.16 17.32 -22.23
C GLY A 324 11.15 16.86 -23.69
N SER A 325 12.00 15.90 -24.07
CA SER A 325 12.10 15.34 -25.42
C SER A 325 11.54 13.91 -25.51
N GLY A 326 10.99 13.37 -24.41
CA GLY A 326 10.47 12.01 -24.32
C GLY A 326 11.51 10.97 -23.91
N ASN A 327 12.72 11.41 -23.52
CA ASN A 327 13.74 10.51 -22.99
C ASN A 327 13.71 10.52 -21.47
N LEU A 328 14.26 9.46 -20.89
CA LEU A 328 14.61 9.44 -19.48
C LEU A 328 15.66 10.53 -19.24
N ALA A 329 15.37 11.45 -18.31
CA ALA A 329 16.32 12.51 -17.97
C ALA A 329 17.61 11.90 -17.41
N ALA A 330 18.75 12.46 -17.83
CA ALA A 330 20.08 11.91 -17.51
C ALA A 330 20.34 11.75 -16.00
N ALA A 331 19.75 12.60 -15.16
CA ALA A 331 19.84 12.50 -13.70
C ALA A 331 19.19 11.22 -13.13
N TYR A 332 18.27 10.61 -13.87
CA TYR A 332 17.52 9.42 -13.47
C TYR A 332 17.84 8.19 -14.33
N ASP A 333 18.66 8.34 -15.37
CA ASP A 333 19.06 7.28 -16.29
C ASP A 333 20.24 6.50 -15.72
N SER A 334 20.19 5.17 -15.83
CA SER A 334 21.34 4.30 -15.51
C SER A 334 22.41 4.25 -16.61
N GLY A 335 22.20 4.99 -17.70
CA GLY A 335 23.11 5.15 -18.83
C GLY A 335 22.70 4.35 -20.07
N ASP A 336 21.50 3.76 -20.07
CA ASP A 336 20.99 2.94 -21.18
C ASP A 336 19.67 3.44 -21.78
N HIS A 337 19.22 4.62 -21.32
CA HIS A 337 18.09 5.36 -21.85
C HIS A 337 16.72 4.69 -21.66
N ILE A 338 16.63 3.70 -20.75
CA ILE A 338 15.36 3.04 -20.40
C ILE A 338 15.27 2.68 -18.92
N HIS A 339 16.36 2.24 -18.29
CA HIS A 339 16.32 1.84 -16.89
C HIS A 339 16.67 2.99 -15.98
N GLU A 340 15.81 3.21 -15.00
CA GLU A 340 15.97 4.22 -13.99
C GLU A 340 17.00 3.79 -12.95
N ASN A 341 17.83 4.74 -12.51
CA ASN A 341 18.68 4.60 -11.34
C ASN A 341 17.85 4.61 -10.03
N GLY A 342 18.52 4.62 -8.88
CA GLY A 342 17.86 4.63 -7.57
C GLY A 342 16.90 5.82 -7.37
N ASP A 343 17.32 7.01 -7.81
CA ASP A 343 16.53 8.24 -7.67
C ASP A 343 15.30 8.24 -8.58
N GLY A 344 15.45 7.78 -9.82
CA GLY A 344 14.33 7.63 -10.73
C GLY A 344 13.28 6.64 -10.20
N ARG A 345 13.71 5.52 -9.62
CA ARG A 345 12.79 4.56 -8.98
C ARG A 345 12.11 5.11 -7.74
N ALA A 346 12.79 5.97 -6.98
CA ALA A 346 12.18 6.67 -5.85
C ALA A 346 11.05 7.60 -6.32
N ILE A 347 11.21 8.29 -7.45
CA ILE A 347 10.15 9.11 -8.06
C ILE A 347 8.93 8.25 -8.44
N ILE A 348 9.15 7.08 -9.04
CA ILE A 348 8.06 6.14 -9.37
C ILE A 348 7.35 5.68 -8.09
N GLY A 349 8.10 5.24 -7.08
CA GLY A 349 7.55 4.78 -5.80
C GLY A 349 6.76 5.86 -5.06
N ALA A 350 7.23 7.11 -5.09
CA ALA A 350 6.51 8.25 -4.52
C ALA A 350 5.18 8.51 -5.24
N ALA A 351 5.16 8.46 -6.58
CA ALA A 351 3.94 8.62 -7.36
C ALA A 351 2.92 7.49 -7.08
N TRP A 352 3.40 6.25 -6.94
CA TRP A 352 2.56 5.10 -6.57
C TRP A 352 1.96 5.28 -5.18
N THR A 353 2.80 5.64 -4.21
CA THR A 353 2.39 5.91 -2.82
C THR A 353 1.32 7.00 -2.77
N ALA A 354 1.51 8.11 -3.48
CA ALA A 354 0.54 9.20 -3.52
C ALA A 354 -0.83 8.75 -4.08
N ALA A 355 -0.83 7.97 -5.16
CA ALA A 355 -2.06 7.48 -5.76
C ALA A 355 -2.79 6.45 -4.88
N LEU A 356 -2.04 5.55 -4.23
CA LEU A 356 -2.60 4.56 -3.29
C LEU A 356 -3.15 5.23 -2.03
N ASN A 357 -2.48 6.27 -1.53
CA ASN A 357 -2.98 7.11 -0.43
C ASN A 357 -4.28 7.83 -0.79
N ALA A 358 -4.37 8.38 -2.01
CA ALA A 358 -5.60 9.02 -2.49
C ALA A 358 -6.80 8.05 -2.54
N LEU A 359 -6.55 6.74 -2.68
CA LEU A 359 -7.56 5.70 -2.63
C LEU A 359 -7.80 5.12 -1.21
N GLY A 360 -7.02 5.55 -0.21
CA GLY A 360 -7.14 5.09 1.17
C GLY A 360 -6.76 3.62 1.39
N VAL A 361 -5.93 3.03 0.53
CA VAL A 361 -5.66 1.57 0.54
C VAL A 361 -4.28 1.16 1.03
N LEU A 362 -3.42 2.09 1.45
CA LEU A 362 -2.13 1.73 2.05
C LEU A 362 -2.25 1.07 3.43
N GLY A 363 -3.47 0.97 3.97
CA GLY A 363 -3.73 0.60 5.36
C GLY A 363 -3.41 1.81 6.23
N THR A 364 -4.38 2.31 6.99
CA THR A 364 -4.17 3.51 7.82
C THR A 364 -3.17 3.24 8.94
N ALA A 365 -1.89 3.51 8.66
CA ALA A 365 -1.21 4.64 9.28
C ALA A 365 -0.56 5.43 8.13
N PRO A 366 -0.93 6.70 7.92
CA PRO A 366 -0.22 7.54 6.96
C PRO A 366 1.19 7.75 7.52
N HIS A 367 2.16 6.95 7.10
CA HIS A 367 3.57 7.34 7.17
C HIS A 367 3.90 8.00 5.83
N THR A 368 3.80 9.33 5.82
CA THR A 368 4.33 10.19 4.75
C THR A 368 5.84 10.01 4.71
N THR A 369 6.33 9.00 3.97
CA THR A 369 7.69 8.46 4.07
C THR A 369 8.03 8.02 5.52
N PRO A 370 8.73 6.90 5.78
CA PRO A 370 9.22 6.67 7.13
C PRO A 370 10.21 7.77 7.54
N TYR A 371 10.61 8.62 6.59
CA TYR A 371 11.63 9.63 6.74
C TYR A 371 11.14 11.03 6.34
N GLY A 372 11.48 12.06 7.13
CA GLY A 372 11.32 13.46 6.78
C GLY A 372 12.27 13.92 5.66
N PRO A 373 12.25 15.22 5.31
CA PRO A 373 13.16 15.79 4.32
C PRO A 373 14.63 15.48 4.63
N GLU A 374 15.45 15.41 3.58
CA GLU A 374 16.90 15.31 3.72
C GLU A 374 17.46 16.52 4.45
N LEU A 375 18.24 16.29 5.50
CA LEU A 375 18.85 17.34 6.31
C LEU A 375 20.34 17.56 6.00
N VAL A 376 20.99 16.62 5.29
CA VAL A 376 22.37 16.75 4.81
C VAL A 376 22.38 17.52 3.48
N THR A 377 23.22 18.56 3.37
CA THR A 377 23.16 19.50 2.23
C THR A 377 24.01 19.12 1.01
N ASN A 378 24.91 18.15 1.15
CA ASN A 378 25.82 17.70 0.08
C ASN A 378 26.24 16.25 0.37
N GLY A 379 25.25 15.37 0.55
CA GLY A 379 25.46 13.98 0.98
C GLY A 379 26.12 13.08 -0.08
N ASP A 380 25.89 13.41 -1.35
CA ASP A 380 26.41 12.75 -2.56
C ASP A 380 27.74 13.37 -3.05
N VAL A 381 28.22 14.42 -2.36
CA VAL A 381 29.49 15.12 -2.67
C VAL A 381 29.54 15.69 -4.11
N SER A 382 28.38 15.86 -4.75
CA SER A 382 28.28 16.33 -6.14
C SER A 382 28.71 17.79 -6.27
N ASN A 383 28.61 18.58 -5.19
CA ASN A 383 29.05 19.97 -5.12
C ASN A 383 30.41 20.13 -4.41
N GLY A 384 31.32 19.19 -4.67
CA GLY A 384 32.66 19.20 -4.09
C GLY A 384 32.61 19.05 -2.57
N THR A 385 33.40 19.84 -1.85
CA THR A 385 33.45 19.81 -0.37
C THR A 385 32.44 20.76 0.29
N THR A 386 31.53 21.36 -0.47
CA THR A 386 30.54 22.32 0.05
C THR A 386 29.75 21.70 1.20
N GLY A 387 29.53 22.45 2.28
CA GLY A 387 28.81 21.98 3.46
C GLY A 387 29.66 21.18 4.46
N TYR A 388 30.92 20.85 4.13
CA TYR A 388 31.86 20.24 5.07
C TYR A 388 32.98 21.21 5.43
N THR A 389 33.39 21.21 6.70
CA THR A 389 34.52 21.99 7.21
C THR A 389 35.61 21.05 7.69
N ALA A 390 36.86 21.29 7.32
CA ALA A 390 38.00 20.54 7.84
C ALA A 390 38.42 21.09 9.22
N GLY A 391 38.50 20.23 10.24
CA GLY A 391 38.98 20.58 11.58
C GLY A 391 40.36 19.99 11.89
N GLY A 392 41.06 20.52 12.90
CA GLY A 392 42.23 19.88 13.56
C GLY A 392 43.52 19.67 12.74
N GLY A 393 43.59 20.18 11.50
CA GLY A 393 44.67 19.84 10.56
C GLY A 393 44.26 18.80 9.50
N THR A 394 43.01 18.34 9.52
CA THR A 394 42.40 17.57 8.43
C THR A 394 42.46 18.34 7.12
N THR A 395 42.64 17.63 6.02
CA THR A 395 42.37 18.18 4.68
C THR A 395 41.25 17.39 4.01
N ILE A 396 40.40 18.07 3.25
CA ILE A 396 39.26 17.45 2.55
C ILE A 396 39.29 17.77 1.07
N ALA A 397 38.87 16.81 0.25
CA ALA A 397 38.74 16.98 -1.19
C ALA A 397 37.60 16.08 -1.71
N ALA A 398 36.93 16.50 -2.78
CA ALA A 398 36.05 15.60 -3.52
C ALA A 398 36.88 14.82 -4.55
N VAL A 399 36.82 13.49 -4.50
CA VAL A 399 37.55 12.59 -5.38
C VAL A 399 36.59 11.51 -5.86
N SER A 400 36.39 11.42 -7.18
CA SER A 400 35.53 10.41 -7.82
C SER A 400 34.11 10.33 -7.24
N GLY A 401 33.51 11.48 -6.92
CA GLY A 401 32.17 11.55 -6.33
C GLY A 401 32.11 11.23 -4.83
N GLN A 402 33.25 11.12 -4.15
CA GLN A 402 33.31 10.85 -2.71
C GLN A 402 34.11 11.93 -1.97
N LEU A 403 33.79 12.15 -0.70
CA LEU A 403 34.52 13.05 0.17
C LEU A 403 35.74 12.33 0.72
N LYS A 404 36.91 12.68 0.21
CA LYS A 404 38.19 12.24 0.75
C LYS A 404 38.54 13.09 1.97
N VAL A 405 38.71 12.44 3.11
CA VAL A 405 39.15 13.04 4.37
C VAL A 405 40.55 12.51 4.67
N VAL A 406 41.54 13.41 4.80
CA VAL A 406 42.92 13.05 5.14
C VAL A 406 43.25 13.59 6.53
N SER A 407 43.65 12.72 7.44
CA SER A 407 44.03 13.09 8.81
C SER A 407 45.35 13.86 8.86
N GLY A 408 45.43 14.88 9.71
CA GLY A 408 46.65 15.62 10.03
C GLY A 408 47.30 15.31 11.39
N GLY A 409 46.77 14.34 12.17
CA GLY A 409 47.11 14.11 13.59
C GLY A 409 45.88 14.07 14.53
N ASP A 410 46.05 14.01 15.86
CA ASP A 410 44.96 13.79 16.84
C ASP A 410 43.65 14.59 16.60
N SER A 411 42.50 13.92 16.77
CA SER A 411 41.13 14.48 16.74
C SER A 411 40.73 15.23 15.45
N ASN A 412 41.03 14.62 14.31
CA ASN A 412 40.85 15.21 12.98
C ASN A 412 39.61 14.72 12.25
N ALA A 413 38.66 15.64 11.99
CA ALA A 413 37.42 15.33 11.28
C ALA A 413 37.10 16.35 10.18
N ALA A 414 36.44 15.86 9.12
CA ALA A 414 35.57 16.68 8.31
C ALA A 414 34.19 16.76 8.99
N THR A 415 33.67 17.96 9.20
CA THR A 415 32.42 18.15 9.96
C THR A 415 31.34 18.83 9.13
N GLN A 416 30.09 18.39 9.30
CA GLN A 416 28.89 19.11 8.87
C GLN A 416 27.94 19.28 10.06
N ASP A 417 27.43 20.50 10.24
CA ASP A 417 26.46 20.84 11.27
C ASP A 417 25.04 20.94 10.68
N ILE A 418 24.07 20.33 11.35
CA ILE A 418 22.63 20.38 11.07
C ILE A 418 21.97 21.09 12.26
N PHE A 419 21.14 22.10 12.03
CA PHE A 419 20.51 22.93 13.09
C PHE A 419 18.98 22.86 13.12
N THR A 420 18.39 21.92 12.38
CA THR A 420 16.94 21.82 12.16
C THR A 420 16.31 20.60 12.84
N LEU A 421 17.03 19.95 13.76
CA LEU A 421 16.48 18.81 14.48
C LEU A 421 15.45 19.24 15.52
N MET A 422 14.55 18.33 15.85
CA MET A 422 13.60 18.47 16.94
C MET A 422 14.00 17.53 18.07
N GLN A 423 14.21 18.08 19.27
CA GLN A 423 14.61 17.30 20.43
C GLN A 423 13.59 16.17 20.71
N GLY A 424 14.10 14.96 21.00
CA GLY A 424 13.30 13.78 21.29
C GLY A 424 12.76 13.03 20.07
N LYS A 425 12.92 13.57 18.84
CA LYS A 425 12.58 12.84 17.62
C LYS A 425 13.67 11.84 17.25
N VAL A 426 13.26 10.74 16.61
CA VAL A 426 14.15 9.73 16.06
C VAL A 426 14.54 10.16 14.65
N TYR A 427 15.77 9.89 14.26
CA TYR A 427 16.32 10.19 12.94
C TYR A 427 17.08 8.95 12.45
N ASN A 428 17.05 8.71 11.14
CA ASN A 428 17.91 7.74 10.49
C ASN A 428 19.12 8.48 9.91
N PHE A 429 20.30 7.95 10.18
CA PHE A 429 21.57 8.33 9.59
C PHE A 429 22.04 7.20 8.67
N ARG A 430 22.42 7.54 7.44
CA ARG A 430 23.01 6.60 6.49
C ARG A 430 24.26 7.19 5.85
N ALA A 431 25.28 6.38 5.63
CA ALA A 431 26.48 6.77 4.89
C ALA A 431 27.23 5.55 4.37
N THR A 432 27.95 5.71 3.27
CA THR A 432 28.97 4.77 2.79
C THR A 432 30.35 5.27 3.22
N MET A 433 31.18 4.37 3.75
CA MET A 433 32.57 4.66 4.07
C MET A 433 33.50 3.63 3.42
N THR A 434 34.56 4.13 2.80
CA THR A 434 35.62 3.34 2.16
C THR A 434 36.95 3.72 2.81
N PRO A 435 37.46 2.90 3.74
CA PRO A 435 38.76 3.15 4.34
C PRO A 435 39.88 2.99 3.29
N SER A 436 41.03 3.63 3.53
CA SER A 436 42.27 3.30 2.85
C SER A 436 42.58 1.80 3.00
N SER A 437 43.34 1.22 2.06
CA SER A 437 43.72 -0.21 2.05
C SER A 437 44.47 -0.69 3.31
N LEU A 438 44.87 0.20 4.21
CA LEU A 438 45.55 -0.12 5.46
C LEU A 438 44.74 0.22 6.73
N ASP A 439 43.58 0.88 6.61
CA ASP A 439 43.08 1.74 7.70
C ASP A 439 41.59 1.58 8.06
N ARG A 440 41.18 2.31 9.09
CA ARG A 440 39.82 2.42 9.63
C ARG A 440 39.17 3.73 9.18
N ALA A 441 37.85 3.72 9.04
CA ALA A 441 37.05 4.92 8.91
C ALA A 441 36.12 5.03 10.12
N ARG A 442 35.90 6.26 10.61
CA ARG A 442 34.97 6.56 11.71
C ARG A 442 33.96 7.61 11.30
N ILE A 443 32.71 7.40 11.71
CA ILE A 443 31.67 8.41 11.70
C ILE A 443 31.23 8.67 13.14
N GLU A 444 31.18 9.94 13.51
CA GLU A 444 30.72 10.43 14.81
C GLU A 444 29.45 11.28 14.66
N LEU A 445 28.45 11.02 15.50
CA LEU A 445 27.22 11.79 15.58
C LEU A 445 27.13 12.52 16.94
N LEU A 446 27.51 13.80 16.96
CA LEU A 446 27.51 14.66 18.15
C LEU A 446 26.20 15.47 18.24
N GLY A 447 25.40 15.25 19.29
CA GLY A 447 24.04 15.82 19.40
C GLY A 447 22.92 14.77 19.39
N ALA A 448 23.28 13.49 19.38
CA ALA A 448 22.40 12.37 19.70
C ALA A 448 22.31 12.14 21.23
N THR A 449 21.28 11.43 21.71
CA THR A 449 21.14 11.01 23.13
C THR A 449 22.29 10.11 23.61
N THR A 450 23.00 9.48 22.69
CA THR A 450 24.29 8.84 22.94
C THR A 450 25.18 9.21 21.76
N ALA A 451 26.40 9.68 22.01
CA ALA A 451 27.36 9.87 20.93
C ALA A 451 27.60 8.52 20.27
N THR A 452 27.14 8.37 19.03
CA THR A 452 27.25 7.10 18.32
C THR A 452 28.46 7.14 17.41
N PHE A 453 29.32 6.14 17.57
CA PHE A 453 30.53 5.95 16.77
C PHE A 453 30.35 4.72 15.90
N TYR A 454 30.53 4.88 14.60
CA TYR A 454 30.52 3.78 13.64
C TYR A 454 31.93 3.58 13.08
N TYR A 455 32.35 2.33 12.97
CA TYR A 455 33.70 1.95 12.55
C TYR A 455 33.63 0.96 11.39
N ALA A 456 34.37 1.21 10.31
CA ALA A 456 34.69 0.19 9.31
C ALA A 456 36.17 -0.18 9.40
N ASN A 457 36.45 -1.48 9.49
CA ASN A 457 37.81 -2.01 9.42
C ASN A 457 38.04 -2.59 8.02
N THR A 458 38.93 -2.01 7.23
CA THR A 458 39.54 -2.60 6.00
C THR A 458 38.61 -3.00 4.84
N ALA A 459 37.30 -2.79 4.94
CA ALA A 459 36.33 -3.04 3.87
C ALA A 459 35.33 -1.87 3.76
N ASN A 460 34.79 -1.67 2.56
CA ASN A 460 33.69 -0.74 2.34
C ASN A 460 32.52 -1.08 3.29
N GLY A 461 32.10 -0.11 4.08
CA GLY A 461 31.00 -0.23 5.02
C GLY A 461 29.85 0.69 4.66
N VAL A 462 28.62 0.20 4.79
CA VAL A 462 27.43 1.06 4.84
C VAL A 462 27.01 1.17 6.30
N VAL A 463 26.92 2.40 6.80
CA VAL A 463 26.26 2.71 8.06
C VAL A 463 24.81 3.00 7.75
N ASP A 464 23.91 2.34 8.47
CA ASP A 464 22.48 2.62 8.47
C ASP A 464 22.00 2.44 9.91
N ALA A 465 21.66 3.54 10.56
CA ALA A 465 21.38 3.53 11.99
C ALA A 465 20.44 4.65 12.41
N GLN A 466 19.75 4.43 13.53
CA GLN A 466 18.85 5.42 14.10
C GLN A 466 19.44 6.06 15.35
N PHE A 467 19.12 7.34 15.56
CA PHE A 467 19.44 8.05 16.79
C PHE A 467 18.26 8.94 17.21
N THR A 468 18.15 9.21 18.51
CA THR A 468 17.22 10.21 19.02
C THR A 468 17.96 11.52 19.22
N ALA A 469 17.43 12.63 18.68
CA ALA A 469 18.05 13.94 18.84
C ALA A 469 17.98 14.38 20.31
N SER A 470 19.13 14.70 20.92
CA SER A 470 19.18 15.22 22.30
C SER A 470 19.00 16.74 22.39
N GLY A 471 19.10 17.43 21.25
CA GLY A 471 18.84 18.86 21.09
C GLY A 471 18.34 19.19 19.68
N THR A 472 18.50 20.44 19.25
CA THR A 472 18.07 20.92 17.92
C THR A 472 19.18 20.88 16.87
N SER A 473 20.39 20.47 17.27
CA SER A 473 21.54 20.39 16.38
C SER A 473 22.23 19.04 16.43
N LEU A 474 22.78 18.62 15.29
CA LEU A 474 23.66 17.48 15.15
C LEU A 474 24.90 17.90 14.38
N ARG A 475 26.07 17.47 14.85
CA ARG A 475 27.32 17.51 14.11
C ARG A 475 27.68 16.11 13.64
N ILE A 476 27.86 15.96 12.34
CA ILE A 476 28.41 14.75 11.72
C ILE A 476 29.92 14.96 11.61
N GLY A 477 30.72 14.09 12.23
CA GLY A 477 32.17 14.03 12.11
C GLY A 477 32.60 12.82 11.26
N LEU A 478 33.43 13.04 10.26
CA LEU A 478 33.97 12.02 9.37
C LEU A 478 35.48 11.98 9.51
N GLU A 479 36.03 10.81 9.83
CA GLU A 479 37.43 10.69 10.23
C GLU A 479 38.12 9.51 9.57
N ALA A 480 39.36 9.73 9.16
CA ALA A 480 40.31 8.67 8.84
C ALA A 480 41.08 8.28 10.11
N ALA A 481 41.22 6.98 10.37
CA ALA A 481 41.94 6.48 11.54
C ALA A 481 42.74 5.22 11.19
N SER A 482 43.81 4.94 11.91
CA SER A 482 44.63 3.75 11.67
C SER A 482 44.18 2.58 12.54
N ALA A 483 44.70 1.38 12.25
CA ALA A 483 44.53 0.23 13.13
C ALA A 483 45.19 0.41 14.53
N THR A 484 46.21 1.28 14.64
CA THR A 484 47.12 1.36 15.81
C THR A 484 47.11 2.71 16.54
N ALA A 485 46.54 3.74 15.94
CA ALA A 485 46.47 5.11 16.42
C ALA A 485 45.28 5.83 15.79
N TRP A 486 44.55 6.61 16.58
CA TRP A 486 43.52 7.49 16.05
C TRP A 486 44.18 8.61 15.26
N ALA A 487 43.71 8.85 14.05
CA ALA A 487 44.11 9.99 13.24
C ALA A 487 45.63 10.07 12.93
N ALA A 488 46.28 8.97 12.53
CA ALA A 488 47.67 9.03 12.10
C ALA A 488 47.83 9.97 10.89
N ASN A 489 48.88 10.78 10.90
CA ASN A 489 49.06 11.84 9.92
C ASN A 489 49.25 11.27 8.50
N GLY A 490 48.47 11.75 7.54
CA GLY A 490 48.51 11.37 6.13
C GLY A 490 47.57 10.23 5.73
N GLU A 491 46.90 9.57 6.68
CA GLU A 491 45.89 8.55 6.38
C GLU A 491 44.60 9.16 5.84
N PHE A 492 43.86 8.40 5.05
CA PHE A 492 42.62 8.88 4.48
C PHE A 492 41.47 7.86 4.47
N ALA A 493 40.25 8.37 4.40
CA ALA A 493 39.04 7.60 4.13
C ALA A 493 38.18 8.37 3.12
N LEU A 494 37.36 7.63 2.36
CA LEU A 494 36.36 8.20 1.45
C LEU A 494 34.98 7.99 2.05
N PHE A 495 34.14 9.02 1.96
CA PHE A 495 32.76 9.00 2.44
C PHE A 495 31.81 9.44 1.34
N ASP A 496 30.63 8.83 1.29
CA ASP A 496 29.63 9.09 0.25
C ASP A 496 28.23 8.74 0.75
N ASN A 497 27.19 9.16 0.05
CA ASN A 497 25.78 8.88 0.34
C ASN A 497 25.38 9.21 1.79
N ILE A 498 25.87 10.33 2.32
CA ILE A 498 25.61 10.77 3.69
C ILE A 498 24.20 11.36 3.77
N SER A 499 23.37 10.85 4.67
CA SER A 499 21.96 11.22 4.78
C SER A 499 21.52 11.27 6.24
N VAL A 500 20.67 12.26 6.58
CA VAL A 500 19.96 12.36 7.85
C VAL A 500 18.52 12.74 7.59
N ARG A 501 17.58 11.93 8.07
CA ARG A 501 16.13 12.19 7.93
C ARG A 501 15.37 11.82 9.20
N GLU A 502 14.36 12.59 9.58
CA GLU A 502 13.49 12.32 10.75
C GLU A 502 12.71 11.03 10.53
N VAL A 503 12.66 10.11 11.49
CA VAL A 503 11.81 8.92 11.41
C VAL A 503 10.41 9.24 11.95
N TYR A 504 9.37 9.06 11.13
CA TYR A 504 7.97 9.31 11.50
C TYR A 504 7.24 8.10 12.08
#